data_AF-A0A815M1V0-F1
#
_entry.id   AF-A0A815M1V0-F1
#
_cell.length_a   1.000
_cell.length_b   1.000
_cell.length_c   1.000
_cell.angle_alpha   90.00
_cell.angle_beta   90.00
_cell.angle_gamma   90.00
#
_symmetry.space_group_name_H-M   'P 1'
#
loop_
_entity.id
_entity.type
_entity.pdbx_description
1 polymer ?
#
loop_
_entity_poly.entity_id
_entity_poly.type
_entity_poly.pdbx_seq_one_letter_code
_entity_poly.pdbx_strand_id
1 'polypeptide(L)'
;MPNLRQLTVHMKDEACIDGHQWEHIIRNYLPKLKWFKLNMKIKSISNKEQEVDRLLDSFRDRFWLEEHRWFVRCHWNLDGNEIKLCTLPYAFDYFCSDFPLISKSTHPRGEDYSSYDCVRFFRYKSILSEKSALSDFHFSNVEQLDITLPVDDQFWAIIPKFDKLTSLNVSFKSNHETCQSQLQLILDRAMRLHSLRFNN
;
A
#
# COMPACT_ATOMS: atom_id res chain seq x y z
N MET A 1 6.15 27.96 5.58
CA MET A 1 5.95 28.24 4.14
C MET A 1 4.49 28.66 3.91
N PRO A 2 4.14 29.94 4.05
CA PRO A 2 2.74 30.36 4.24
C PRO A 2 1.83 30.22 3.01
N ASN A 3 2.39 29.89 1.83
CA ASN A 3 1.64 29.77 0.57
C ASN A 3 1.59 28.33 0.02
N LEU A 4 2.12 27.34 0.74
CA LEU A 4 2.09 25.96 0.28
C LEU A 4 0.64 25.45 0.22
N ARG A 5 0.19 25.04 -0.97
CA ARG A 5 -1.17 24.53 -1.20
C ARG A 5 -1.23 23.01 -1.31
N GLN A 6 -0.11 22.37 -1.59
CA GLN A 6 -0.01 20.92 -1.69
C GLN A 6 1.24 20.45 -0.97
N LEU A 7 1.08 19.42 -0.15
CA LEU A 7 2.15 18.74 0.55
C LEU A 7 2.06 17.25 0.22
N THR A 8 3.18 16.68 -0.20
CA THR A 8 3.32 15.25 -0.43
C THR A 8 4.49 14.76 0.39
N VAL A 9 4.22 13.84 1.30
CA VAL A 9 5.17 13.31 2.27
C VAL A 9 5.31 11.82 2.02
N HIS A 10 6.53 11.39 1.72
CA HIS A 10 6.90 9.99 1.61
C HIS A 10 8.03 9.71 2.60
N MET A 11 7.69 9.11 3.74
CA MET A 11 8.67 8.73 4.76
C MET A 11 8.99 7.25 4.58
N LYS A 12 10.18 6.98 4.04
CA LYS A 12 10.67 5.61 3.83
C LYS A 12 11.13 4.96 5.13
N ASP A 13 11.61 5.79 6.06
CA ASP A 13 12.06 5.37 7.39
C ASP A 13 10.95 5.45 8.43
N GLU A 14 11.17 4.81 9.57
CA GLU A 14 10.23 4.75 10.69
C GLU A 14 9.96 6.17 11.24
N ALA A 15 8.72 6.63 11.11
CA ALA A 15 8.30 7.93 11.61
C ALA A 15 7.43 7.79 12.88
N CYS A 16 7.49 8.80 13.74
CA CYS A 16 6.75 8.88 15.01
C CYS A 16 5.83 10.11 15.03
N ILE A 17 5.10 10.35 13.92
CA ILE A 17 4.17 11.47 13.78
C ILE A 17 2.75 10.94 13.62
N ASP A 18 1.88 11.26 14.58
CA ASP A 18 0.45 10.93 14.56
C ASP A 18 -0.40 12.06 13.94
N GLY A 19 -1.72 11.86 13.89
CA GLY A 19 -2.66 12.82 13.33
C GLY A 19 -2.76 14.14 14.10
N HIS A 20 -2.57 14.14 15.42
CA HIS A 20 -2.58 15.38 16.21
C HIS A 20 -1.32 16.21 15.94
N GLN A 21 -0.16 15.56 15.80
CA GLN A 21 1.09 16.23 15.44
C GLN A 21 1.03 16.78 14.01
N TRP A 22 0.47 16.02 13.06
CA TRP A 22 0.25 16.51 11.70
C TRP A 22 -0.72 17.69 11.66
N GLU A 23 -1.84 17.63 12.40
CA GLU A 23 -2.78 18.74 12.52
C GLU A 23 -2.07 19.99 13.05
N HIS A 24 -1.31 19.86 14.15
CA HIS A 24 -0.55 20.96 14.72
C HIS A 24 0.40 21.59 13.71
N ILE A 25 1.11 20.78 12.92
CA ILE A 25 2.02 21.26 11.87
C ILE A 25 1.24 22.03 10.80
N ILE A 26 0.12 21.47 10.32
CA ILE A 26 -0.64 22.03 9.21
C ILE A 26 -1.29 23.35 9.63
N ARG A 27 -1.95 23.39 10.78
CA ARG A 27 -2.62 24.60 11.28
C ARG A 27 -1.64 25.76 11.51
N ASN A 28 -0.49 25.48 12.12
CA ASN A 28 0.44 26.54 12.51
C ASN A 28 1.39 26.98 11.39
N TYR A 29 1.77 26.09 10.48
CA TYR A 29 2.83 26.37 9.51
C TYR A 29 2.39 26.32 8.05
N LEU A 30 1.24 25.70 7.76
CA LEU A 30 0.71 25.48 6.40
C LEU A 30 -0.78 25.86 6.27
N PRO A 31 -1.20 27.07 6.70
CA PRO A 31 -2.62 27.44 6.79
C PRO A 31 -3.35 27.50 5.44
N LYS A 32 -2.62 27.47 4.32
CA LYS A 32 -3.19 27.47 2.95
C LYS A 32 -3.17 26.09 2.29
N LEU A 33 -2.85 25.04 3.04
CA LEU A 33 -2.78 23.68 2.53
C LEU A 33 -4.16 23.19 2.11
N LYS A 34 -4.29 22.74 0.86
CA LYS A 34 -5.51 22.18 0.28
C LYS A 34 -5.41 20.69 -0.01
N TRP A 35 -4.20 20.21 -0.27
CA TRP A 35 -3.93 18.82 -0.60
C TRP A 35 -2.83 18.28 0.29
N PHE A 36 -3.15 17.24 1.03
CA PHE A 36 -2.20 16.51 1.85
C PHE A 36 -2.16 15.06 1.37
N LYS A 37 -0.97 14.63 0.95
CA LYS A 37 -0.69 13.25 0.54
C LYS A 37 0.38 12.68 1.44
N LEU A 38 0.07 11.61 2.15
CA LEU A 38 0.96 10.97 3.10
C LEU A 38 1.14 9.50 2.73
N ASN A 39 2.37 9.02 2.82
CA ASN A 39 2.71 7.61 2.87
C ASN A 39 3.93 7.46 3.79
N MET A 40 3.73 6.78 4.92
CA MET A 40 4.76 6.61 5.93
C MET A 40 4.75 5.20 6.51
N LYS A 41 5.92 4.77 6.97
CA LYS A 41 6.11 3.56 7.76
C LYS A 41 6.23 3.90 9.23
N ILE A 42 5.61 3.08 10.07
CA ILE A 42 5.65 3.19 11.52
C ILE A 42 6.07 1.82 12.05
N LYS A 43 7.07 1.80 12.92
CA LYS A 43 7.45 0.58 13.62
C LYS A 43 6.45 0.32 14.74
N SER A 44 5.90 -0.87 14.74
CA SER A 44 5.11 -1.39 15.84
C SER A 44 6.02 -2.07 16.85
N ILE A 45 5.85 -1.71 18.13
CA ILE A 45 6.65 -2.24 19.25
C ILE A 45 5.79 -3.17 20.12
N SER A 46 4.47 -3.08 19.99
CA SER A 46 3.51 -3.80 20.82
C SER A 46 2.37 -4.41 20.00
N ASN A 47 1.15 -4.46 20.56
CA ASN A 47 -0.02 -4.98 19.86
C ASN A 47 -0.38 -4.05 18.69
N LYS A 48 -0.06 -4.48 17.46
CA LYS A 48 -0.33 -3.74 16.22
C LYS A 48 -1.76 -3.26 16.09
N GLU A 49 -2.73 -4.08 16.48
CA GLU A 49 -4.13 -3.70 16.32
C GLU A 49 -4.48 -2.49 17.20
N GLN A 50 -4.04 -2.51 18.46
CA GLN A 50 -4.23 -1.39 19.38
C GLN A 50 -3.46 -0.14 18.92
N GLU A 51 -2.25 -0.31 18.38
CA GLU A 51 -1.48 0.80 17.84
C GLU A 51 -2.12 1.40 16.59
N VAL A 52 -2.65 0.57 15.69
CA VAL A 52 -3.43 1.02 14.52
C VAL A 52 -4.66 1.78 14.98
N ASP A 53 -5.41 1.26 15.97
CA ASP A 53 -6.61 1.92 16.45
C ASP A 53 -6.27 3.29 17.07
N ARG A 54 -5.24 3.37 17.93
CA ARG A 54 -4.74 4.64 18.47
C ARG A 54 -4.30 5.62 17.39
N LEU A 55 -3.58 5.12 16.38
CA LEU A 55 -3.12 5.95 15.27
C LEU A 55 -4.31 6.49 14.49
N LEU A 56 -5.27 5.64 14.11
CA LEU A 56 -6.46 6.08 13.38
C LEU A 56 -7.32 7.04 14.21
N ASP A 57 -7.42 6.85 15.52
CA ASP A 57 -8.12 7.75 16.43
C ASP A 57 -7.54 9.17 16.38
N SER A 58 -6.22 9.32 16.24
CA SER A 58 -5.59 10.64 16.06
C SER A 58 -5.95 11.33 14.73
N PHE A 59 -6.53 10.61 13.77
CA PHE A 59 -7.03 11.13 12.49
C PHE A 59 -8.57 11.16 12.40
N ARG A 60 -9.29 11.03 13.52
CA ARG A 60 -10.76 10.97 13.57
C ARG A 60 -11.45 12.24 14.02
N ASP A 61 -10.72 13.32 14.32
CA ASP A 61 -11.34 14.58 14.69
C ASP A 61 -11.96 15.32 13.48
N ARG A 62 -12.58 16.46 13.78
CA ARG A 62 -13.24 17.31 12.77
C ARG A 62 -12.26 17.89 11.75
N PHE A 63 -11.00 18.13 12.12
CA PHE A 63 -10.00 18.65 11.20
C PHE A 63 -9.81 17.69 10.03
N TRP A 64 -9.62 16.41 10.33
CA TRP A 64 -9.39 15.38 9.33
C TRP A 64 -10.66 15.01 8.55
N LEU A 65 -11.76 14.76 9.26
CA LEU A 65 -12.96 14.15 8.67
C LEU A 65 -13.93 15.16 8.06
N GLU A 66 -14.05 16.36 8.62
CA GLU A 66 -15.05 17.36 8.24
C GLU A 66 -14.43 18.53 7.47
N GLU A 67 -13.43 19.21 8.07
CA GLU A 67 -12.80 20.41 7.49
C GLU A 67 -12.07 20.10 6.18
N HIS A 68 -11.20 19.08 6.21
CA HIS A 68 -10.34 18.75 5.07
C HIS A 68 -10.77 17.51 4.30
N ARG A 69 -11.51 16.60 4.95
CA ARG A 69 -11.90 15.29 4.39
C ARG A 69 -10.69 14.50 3.89
N TRP A 70 -9.57 14.62 4.60
CA TRP A 70 -8.35 13.85 4.35
C TRP A 70 -8.40 12.57 5.16
N PHE A 71 -8.94 11.52 4.54
CA PHE A 71 -9.02 10.21 5.18
C PHE A 71 -7.67 9.50 5.10
N VAL A 72 -7.41 8.64 6.08
CA VAL A 72 -6.21 7.82 6.13
C VAL A 72 -6.55 6.34 6.25
N ARG A 73 -5.60 5.50 5.85
CA ARG A 73 -5.68 4.05 5.95
C ARG A 73 -4.37 3.50 6.49
N CYS A 74 -4.49 2.57 7.43
CA CYS A 74 -3.40 1.76 7.92
C CYS A 74 -3.40 0.40 7.23
N HIS A 75 -2.22 -0.10 6.91
CA HIS A 75 -1.97 -1.44 6.41
C HIS A 75 -0.92 -2.12 7.27
N TRP A 76 -1.17 -3.36 7.67
CA TRP A 76 -0.20 -4.16 8.40
C TRP A 76 -0.39 -5.64 8.12
N ASN A 77 0.66 -6.41 8.29
CA ASN A 77 0.60 -7.88 8.31
C ASN A 77 0.54 -8.36 9.77
N LEU A 78 0.17 -9.61 10.02
CA LEU A 78 0.22 -10.16 11.38
C LEU A 78 1.67 -10.44 11.81
N ASP A 79 2.50 -10.91 10.89
CA ASP A 79 3.82 -11.49 11.21
C ASP A 79 4.99 -10.47 11.20
N GLY A 80 4.83 -9.27 10.65
CA GLY A 80 5.89 -8.25 10.60
C GLY A 80 5.96 -7.37 11.86
N ASN A 81 6.56 -6.19 11.74
CA ASN A 81 6.50 -5.13 12.75
C ASN A 81 6.23 -3.75 12.12
N GLU A 82 5.84 -3.69 10.85
CA GLU A 82 5.56 -2.44 10.15
C GLU A 82 4.06 -2.19 10.06
N ILE A 83 3.66 -0.94 10.35
CA ILE A 83 2.37 -0.36 9.98
C ILE A 83 2.64 0.67 8.90
N LYS A 84 1.90 0.62 7.80
CA LYS A 84 1.95 1.62 6.73
C LYS A 84 0.72 2.50 6.82
N LEU A 85 0.93 3.79 6.97
CA LEU A 85 -0.13 4.79 7.00
C LEU A 85 -0.10 5.57 5.69
N CYS A 86 -1.25 5.69 5.03
CA CYS A 86 -1.39 6.51 3.82
C CYS A 86 -2.69 7.30 3.81
N THR A 87 -2.71 8.42 3.08
CA THR A 87 -3.94 9.17 2.78
C THR A 87 -4.73 8.51 1.65
N LEU A 88 -6.06 8.69 1.66
CA LEU A 88 -6.97 8.22 0.62
C LEU A 88 -7.48 9.37 -0.27
N PRO A 89 -7.69 9.14 -1.59
CA PRO A 89 -7.26 7.96 -2.34
C PRO A 89 -5.74 7.82 -2.34
N TYR A 90 -5.24 6.59 -2.55
CA TYR A 90 -3.80 6.36 -2.63
C TYR A 90 -3.22 7.20 -3.78
N ALA A 91 -2.06 7.82 -3.56
CA ALA A 91 -1.55 8.85 -4.45
C ALA A 91 -0.10 8.61 -4.93
N PHE A 92 0.46 7.44 -4.62
CA PHE A 92 1.84 7.09 -4.95
C PHE A 92 1.84 6.02 -6.05
N ASP A 93 2.81 6.13 -6.95
CA ASP A 93 2.97 5.23 -8.09
C ASP A 93 3.60 3.88 -7.72
N TYR A 94 4.02 3.72 -6.46
CA TYR A 94 4.71 2.55 -5.94
C TYR A 94 3.95 1.98 -4.74
N PHE A 95 3.74 0.67 -4.73
CA PHE A 95 3.26 -0.05 -3.56
C PHE A 95 4.09 -1.32 -3.36
N CYS A 96 4.56 -1.54 -2.14
CA CYS A 96 5.33 -2.71 -1.76
C CYS A 96 4.98 -3.09 -0.35
N SER A 97 4.54 -4.32 -0.14
CA SER A 97 4.23 -4.88 1.17
C SER A 97 4.37 -6.38 1.16
N ASP A 98 4.54 -6.94 2.36
CA ASP A 98 4.45 -8.35 2.57
C ASP A 98 2.99 -8.73 2.85
N PHE A 99 2.48 -9.73 2.14
CA PHE A 99 1.10 -10.20 2.19
C PHE A 99 1.00 -11.49 3.02
N PRO A 100 -0.15 -11.76 3.68
CA PRO A 100 -1.41 -11.02 3.62
C PRO A 100 -1.44 -9.71 4.43
N LEU A 101 -2.26 -8.75 3.98
CA LEU A 101 -2.43 -7.45 4.62
C LEU A 101 -3.83 -7.28 5.21
N ILE A 102 -3.88 -6.76 6.43
CA ILE A 102 -5.07 -6.22 7.07
C ILE A 102 -5.07 -4.71 6.85
N SER A 103 -6.27 -4.12 6.74
CA SER A 103 -6.40 -2.67 6.68
C SER A 103 -7.55 -2.15 7.52
N LYS A 104 -7.38 -0.94 8.06
CA LYS A 104 -8.41 -0.15 8.73
C LYS A 104 -8.27 1.29 8.24
N SER A 105 -9.39 2.00 8.08
CA SER A 105 -9.38 3.38 7.60
C SER A 105 -10.29 4.28 8.42
N THR A 106 -10.05 5.59 8.34
CA THR A 106 -10.97 6.60 8.88
C THR A 106 -12.13 6.94 7.95
N HIS A 107 -12.17 6.37 6.73
CA HIS A 107 -13.24 6.62 5.78
C HIS A 107 -14.53 5.87 6.19
N PRO A 108 -15.69 6.55 6.25
CA PRO A 108 -16.92 5.98 6.82
C PRO A 108 -17.53 4.84 6.00
N ARG A 109 -17.20 4.71 4.71
CA ARG A 109 -17.70 3.64 3.83
C ARG A 109 -16.83 2.38 3.78
N GLY A 110 -15.74 2.29 4.55
CA GLY A 110 -14.92 1.08 4.72
C GLY A 110 -14.15 0.57 3.48
N GLU A 111 -14.84 0.37 2.36
CA GLU A 111 -14.43 -0.54 1.27
C GLU A 111 -14.29 0.19 -0.09
N ASP A 112 -15.15 1.16 -0.42
CA ASP A 112 -15.27 1.74 -1.78
C ASP A 112 -14.12 2.66 -2.27
N TYR A 113 -13.12 2.99 -1.44
CA TYR A 113 -12.00 3.87 -1.82
C TYR A 113 -10.65 3.14 -1.87
N SER A 114 -10.65 1.83 -2.15
CA SER A 114 -9.44 1.03 -2.41
C SER A 114 -8.91 1.16 -3.84
N SER A 115 -9.16 2.27 -4.54
CA SER A 115 -8.52 2.51 -5.83
C SER A 115 -7.03 2.79 -5.62
N TYR A 116 -6.20 1.81 -5.99
CA TYR A 116 -4.75 1.94 -6.16
C TYR A 116 -4.42 2.17 -7.64
N ASP A 117 -5.31 2.82 -8.39
CA ASP A 117 -5.17 3.04 -9.83
C ASP A 117 -3.94 3.90 -10.19
N CYS A 118 -3.39 4.66 -9.24
CA CYS A 118 -2.15 5.39 -9.46
C CYS A 118 -0.90 4.50 -9.43
N VAL A 119 -0.98 3.31 -8.83
CA VAL A 119 0.16 2.40 -8.66
C VAL A 119 0.56 1.80 -10.01
N ARG A 120 1.79 2.11 -10.42
CA ARG A 120 2.44 1.59 -11.62
C ARG A 120 3.48 0.55 -11.28
N PHE A 121 4.15 0.70 -10.15
CA PHE A 121 5.11 -0.25 -9.63
C PHE A 121 4.51 -1.00 -8.44
N PHE A 122 4.39 -2.31 -8.57
CA PHE A 122 3.92 -3.17 -7.49
C PHE A 122 4.97 -4.21 -7.14
N ARG A 123 5.32 -4.32 -5.86
CA ARG A 123 6.12 -5.43 -5.35
C ARG A 123 5.27 -6.30 -4.44
N TYR A 124 5.10 -7.54 -4.87
CA TYR A 124 4.37 -8.55 -4.15
C TYR A 124 5.34 -9.52 -3.46
N LYS A 125 5.21 -9.65 -2.15
CA LYS A 125 5.95 -10.61 -1.34
C LYS A 125 4.96 -11.41 -0.50
N SER A 126 4.76 -12.69 -0.85
CA SER A 126 3.97 -13.58 -0.01
C SER A 126 4.79 -14.05 1.20
N ILE A 127 4.23 -13.87 2.38
CA ILE A 127 4.62 -14.58 3.59
C ILE A 127 3.72 -15.82 3.64
N LEU A 128 4.33 -17.00 3.74
CA LEU A 128 3.61 -18.26 3.93
C LEU A 128 2.92 -18.22 5.31
N SER A 129 1.74 -17.60 5.37
CA SER A 129 0.92 -17.49 6.57
C SER A 129 -0.39 -18.22 6.29
N GLU A 130 -0.75 -19.17 7.17
CA GLU A 130 -1.98 -19.97 7.04
C GLU A 130 -3.27 -19.13 7.13
N LYS A 131 -3.15 -17.86 7.52
CA LYS A 131 -4.28 -16.94 7.68
C LYS A 131 -4.51 -16.16 6.39
N SER A 132 -5.44 -16.62 5.57
CA SER A 132 -5.97 -15.82 4.46
C SER A 132 -6.78 -14.63 4.99
N ALA A 133 -6.16 -13.44 5.04
CA ALA A 133 -6.95 -12.22 5.05
C ALA A 133 -7.33 -11.91 3.60
N LEU A 134 -8.62 -12.04 3.28
CA LEU A 134 -9.15 -11.47 2.04
C LEU A 134 -8.94 -9.96 2.13
N SER A 135 -8.19 -9.43 1.19
CA SER A 135 -7.87 -8.02 1.19
C SER A 135 -8.47 -7.37 -0.05
N ASP A 136 -9.24 -6.30 0.12
CA ASP A 136 -9.92 -5.58 -0.97
C ASP A 136 -8.98 -4.69 -1.80
N PHE A 137 -7.71 -5.09 -1.95
CA PHE A 137 -6.78 -4.38 -2.82
C PHE A 137 -7.03 -4.77 -4.27
N HIS A 138 -7.09 -3.76 -5.13
CA HIS A 138 -7.14 -3.96 -6.56
C HIS A 138 -6.17 -3.00 -7.25
N PHE A 139 -5.15 -3.54 -7.92
CA PHE A 139 -4.17 -2.77 -8.67
C PHE A 139 -4.41 -2.94 -10.17
N SER A 140 -5.17 -2.02 -10.77
CA SER A 140 -5.61 -2.10 -12.17
C SER A 140 -4.56 -1.62 -13.20
N ASN A 141 -3.51 -0.93 -12.74
CA ASN A 141 -2.63 -0.11 -13.56
C ASN A 141 -1.15 -0.47 -13.43
N VAL A 142 -0.85 -1.68 -12.96
CA VAL A 142 0.53 -2.14 -12.76
C VAL A 142 1.25 -2.26 -14.11
N GLU A 143 2.33 -1.50 -14.24
CA GLU A 143 3.23 -1.49 -15.39
C GLU A 143 4.54 -2.23 -15.09
N GLN A 144 4.98 -2.19 -13.84
CA GLN A 144 6.17 -2.86 -13.34
C GLN A 144 5.81 -3.74 -12.15
N LEU A 145 6.17 -5.02 -12.23
CA LEU A 145 5.84 -6.00 -11.22
C LEU A 145 7.11 -6.71 -10.71
N ASP A 146 7.34 -6.63 -9.41
CA ASP A 146 8.36 -7.42 -8.71
C ASP A 146 7.67 -8.52 -7.91
N ILE A 147 7.93 -9.79 -8.22
CA ILE A 147 7.36 -10.94 -7.51
C ILE A 147 8.41 -11.97 -7.08
N THR A 148 8.03 -12.76 -6.08
CA THR A 148 8.72 -14.00 -5.72
C THR A 148 7.78 -15.18 -5.92
N LEU A 149 8.18 -16.13 -6.77
CA LEU A 149 7.42 -17.35 -7.05
C LEU A 149 7.79 -18.48 -6.07
N PRO A 150 6.84 -19.38 -5.75
CA PRO A 150 5.44 -19.36 -6.20
C PRO A 150 4.62 -18.27 -5.50
N VAL A 151 3.59 -17.76 -6.20
CA VAL A 151 2.57 -16.83 -5.67
C VAL A 151 1.31 -17.59 -5.23
N ASP A 152 0.54 -17.01 -4.31
CA ASP A 152 -0.70 -17.57 -3.78
C ASP A 152 -1.96 -17.01 -4.48
N ASP A 153 -3.14 -17.48 -4.09
CA ASP A 153 -4.42 -17.04 -4.66
C ASP A 153 -4.70 -15.55 -4.42
N GLN A 154 -4.13 -14.98 -3.35
CA GLN A 154 -4.30 -13.56 -3.04
C GLN A 154 -3.63 -12.68 -4.09
N PHE A 155 -2.48 -13.10 -4.62
CA PHE A 155 -1.82 -12.40 -5.73
C PHE A 155 -2.76 -12.24 -6.93
N TRP A 156 -3.44 -13.32 -7.33
CA TRP A 156 -4.34 -13.33 -8.49
C TRP A 156 -5.61 -12.51 -8.24
N ALA A 157 -6.09 -12.43 -7.00
CA ALA A 157 -7.21 -11.58 -6.62
C ALA A 157 -6.85 -10.08 -6.68
N ILE A 158 -5.63 -9.75 -6.25
CA ILE A 158 -5.15 -8.36 -6.13
C ILE A 158 -4.74 -7.76 -7.50
N ILE A 159 -4.23 -8.58 -8.41
CA ILE A 159 -3.87 -8.20 -9.79
C ILE A 159 -4.58 -9.13 -10.78
N PRO A 160 -5.87 -8.88 -11.10
CA PRO A 160 -6.62 -9.77 -11.97
C PRO A 160 -6.24 -9.65 -13.46
N LYS A 161 -5.59 -8.54 -13.86
CA LYS A 161 -5.23 -8.23 -15.25
C LYS A 161 -3.79 -7.74 -15.36
N PHE A 162 -3.11 -8.16 -16.43
CA PHE A 162 -1.73 -7.80 -16.75
C PHE A 162 -1.62 -7.04 -18.09
N ASP A 163 -2.72 -6.43 -18.55
CA ASP A 163 -2.82 -5.75 -19.85
C ASP A 163 -1.90 -4.53 -19.98
N LYS A 164 -1.44 -3.98 -18.86
CA LYS A 164 -0.53 -2.83 -18.79
C LYS A 164 0.89 -3.22 -18.38
N LEU A 165 1.13 -4.50 -18.06
CA LEU A 165 2.44 -4.94 -17.59
C LEU A 165 3.48 -4.83 -18.72
N THR A 166 4.55 -4.08 -18.45
CA THR A 166 5.65 -3.82 -19.39
C THR A 166 6.98 -4.38 -18.90
N SER A 167 7.16 -4.45 -17.58
CA SER A 167 8.34 -5.02 -16.93
C SER A 167 7.96 -6.00 -15.82
N LEU A 168 8.56 -7.18 -15.84
CA LEU A 168 8.40 -8.22 -14.83
C LEU A 168 9.78 -8.59 -14.25
N ASN A 169 9.89 -8.53 -12.93
CA ASN A 169 11.06 -9.01 -12.19
C ASN A 169 10.65 -10.19 -11.30
N VAL A 170 11.34 -11.30 -11.47
CA VAL A 170 10.99 -12.59 -10.84
C VAL A 170 12.16 -13.08 -10.00
N SER A 171 11.84 -13.48 -8.77
CA SER A 171 12.72 -14.26 -7.90
C SER A 171 12.06 -15.59 -7.58
N PHE A 172 12.83 -16.63 -7.25
CA PHE A 172 12.31 -17.97 -6.98
C PHE A 172 12.67 -18.39 -5.55
N LYS A 173 11.67 -18.77 -4.74
CA LYS A 173 11.88 -19.27 -3.36
C LYS A 173 12.20 -20.76 -3.31
N SER A 174 11.56 -21.56 -4.16
CA SER A 174 11.80 -23.01 -4.29
C SER A 174 10.85 -23.61 -5.36
N ASN A 175 11.04 -24.89 -5.65
CA ASN A 175 10.26 -25.75 -6.56
C ASN A 175 10.08 -25.23 -8.00
N HIS A 176 10.84 -25.83 -8.92
CA HIS A 176 10.94 -25.34 -10.30
C HIS A 176 9.64 -25.51 -11.11
N GLU A 177 8.87 -26.58 -10.93
CA GLU A 177 7.70 -26.87 -11.79
C GLU A 177 6.52 -25.92 -11.55
N THR A 178 6.15 -25.68 -10.29
CA THR A 178 5.07 -24.75 -9.94
C THR A 178 5.43 -23.33 -10.35
N CYS A 179 6.68 -22.92 -10.11
CA CYS A 179 7.17 -21.61 -10.51
C CYS A 179 7.12 -21.42 -12.03
N GLN A 180 7.52 -22.43 -12.81
CA GLN A 180 7.46 -22.37 -14.27
C GLN A 180 6.03 -22.23 -14.78
N SER A 181 5.10 -23.02 -14.24
CA SER A 181 3.68 -22.98 -14.64
C SER A 181 3.04 -21.62 -14.34
N GLN A 182 3.32 -21.05 -13.16
CA GLN A 182 2.81 -19.73 -12.78
C GLN A 182 3.47 -18.61 -13.60
N LEU A 183 4.77 -18.69 -13.85
CA LEU A 183 5.45 -17.72 -14.71
C LEU A 183 4.84 -17.72 -16.12
N GLN A 184 4.65 -18.90 -16.71
CA GLN A 184 4.02 -19.02 -18.02
C GLN A 184 2.64 -18.38 -18.05
N LEU A 185 1.82 -18.61 -17.02
CA LEU A 185 0.50 -17.99 -16.89
C LEU A 185 0.54 -16.46 -16.87
N ILE A 186 1.55 -15.86 -16.22
CA ILE A 186 1.74 -14.40 -16.22
C ILE A 186 2.14 -13.94 -17.62
N LEU A 187 3.10 -14.61 -18.26
CA LEU A 187 3.59 -14.26 -19.59
C LEU A 187 2.48 -14.32 -20.64
N ASP A 188 1.62 -15.35 -20.60
CA ASP A 188 0.49 -15.51 -21.52
C ASP A 188 -0.56 -14.40 -21.40
N ARG A 189 -0.64 -13.75 -20.23
CA ARG A 189 -1.59 -12.64 -19.97
C ARG A 189 -0.98 -11.26 -20.16
N ALA A 190 0.36 -11.16 -20.19
CA ALA A 190 1.10 -9.90 -20.22
C ALA A 190 1.51 -9.50 -21.65
N MET A 191 0.53 -9.20 -22.50
CA MET A 191 0.74 -8.96 -23.95
C MET A 191 1.66 -7.77 -24.30
N ARG A 192 1.96 -6.88 -23.35
CA ARG A 192 2.82 -5.69 -23.52
C ARG A 192 4.20 -5.84 -22.88
N LEU A 193 4.49 -7.02 -22.33
CA LEU A 193 5.73 -7.29 -21.64
C LEU A 193 6.90 -7.26 -22.64
N HIS A 194 7.89 -6.42 -22.37
CA HIS A 194 9.12 -6.33 -23.16
C HIS A 194 10.38 -6.34 -22.31
N SER A 195 10.25 -6.31 -20.98
CA SER A 195 11.35 -6.44 -20.01
C SER A 195 11.03 -7.58 -19.04
N LEU A 196 11.87 -8.62 -19.06
CA LEU A 196 11.82 -9.72 -18.10
C LEU A 196 13.19 -9.82 -17.42
N ARG A 197 13.20 -9.80 -16.08
CA ARG A 197 14.42 -9.93 -15.28
C ARG A 197 14.26 -11.04 -14.26
N PHE A 198 15.37 -11.71 -13.99
CA PHE A 198 15.47 -12.71 -12.93
C PHE A 198 16.44 -12.17 -11.89
N ASN A 199 15.99 -12.12 -10.64
CA ASN A 199 16.86 -11.84 -9.50
C ASN A 199 17.27 -13.18 -8.87
N ASN A 200 18.57 -13.35 -8.67
CA ASN A 200 19.13 -14.44 -7.87
C ASN A 200 19.02 -14.15 -6.37
#